data_AF-A0A662PTE9-F1
#
_entry.id   AF-A0A662PTE9-F1
#
_cell.length_a   1.000
_cell.length_b   1.000
_cell.length_c   1.000
_cell.angle_alpha   90.00
_cell.angle_beta   90.00
_cell.angle_gamma   90.00
#
_symmetry.space_group_name_H-M   'P 1'
#
loop_
_entity.id
_entity.type
_entity.pdbx_description
1 polymer ?
#
loop_
_entity_poly.entity_id
_entity_poly.type
_entity_poly.pdbx_seq_one_letter_code
_entity_poly.pdbx_strand_id
1 'polypeptide(L)'
;MVIYNKGLSQENSTDEGKEIFSLTSKEEEKYKVRRILITDIKNNPLIMEIWVERDRIGENIPLEPAGDLAPERVIDIDAEIPVGHTFSVKIKPQSSGNQGSVRGWVEYEIVG
;
A
#
# COMPACT_ATOMS: atom_id res chain seq x y z
N MET A 1 11.67 15.84 -12.17
CA MET A 1 11.26 14.71 -11.31
C MET A 1 10.05 14.06 -11.95
N VAL A 2 10.09 12.75 -12.20
CA VAL A 2 8.99 12.01 -12.84
C VAL A 2 8.30 11.16 -11.78
N ILE A 3 6.98 11.30 -11.67
CA ILE A 3 6.15 10.52 -10.75
C ILE A 3 5.54 9.34 -11.53
N TYR A 4 5.67 8.16 -10.95
CA TYR A 4 5.11 6.92 -11.47
C TYR A 4 3.97 6.45 -10.58
N ASN A 5 2.98 5.83 -11.20
CA ASN A 5 1.81 5.27 -10.53
C ASN A 5 1.75 3.78 -10.80
N LYS A 6 1.63 2.95 -9.75
CA LYS A 6 1.45 1.51 -9.90
C LYS A 6 0.28 1.04 -9.05
N GLY A 7 -0.67 0.37 -9.68
CA GLY A 7 -1.91 -0.09 -9.05
C GLY A 7 -1.68 -1.12 -7.96
N LEU A 8 -2.57 -1.13 -6.98
CA LEU A 8 -2.67 -2.18 -5.97
C LEU A 8 -3.31 -3.45 -6.57
N SER A 9 -2.87 -4.62 -6.12
CA SER A 9 -3.58 -5.87 -6.36
C SER A 9 -4.98 -5.80 -5.74
N GLN A 10 -5.99 -6.25 -6.49
CA GLN A 10 -7.39 -6.26 -6.05
C GLN A 10 -7.80 -7.59 -5.40
N GLU A 11 -6.83 -8.45 -5.08
CA GLU A 11 -7.08 -9.69 -4.35
C GLU A 11 -7.62 -9.41 -2.95
N ASN A 12 -8.43 -10.35 -2.44
CA ASN A 12 -8.96 -10.24 -1.10
C ASN A 12 -7.86 -10.43 -0.05
N SER A 13 -8.00 -9.74 1.09
CA SER A 13 -7.21 -9.94 2.28
C SER A 13 -7.29 -11.40 2.77
N THR A 14 -6.31 -11.83 3.54
CA THR A 14 -6.36 -13.07 4.32
C THR A 14 -6.23 -12.72 5.81
N ASP A 15 -6.61 -13.64 6.70
CA ASP A 15 -6.48 -13.42 8.14
C ASP A 15 -5.01 -13.24 8.57
N GLU A 16 -4.07 -13.87 7.86
CA GLU A 16 -2.62 -13.70 8.06
C GLU A 16 -2.07 -12.40 7.46
N GLY A 17 -2.85 -11.77 6.59
CA GLY A 17 -2.47 -10.59 5.82
C GLY A 17 -2.04 -10.92 4.41
N LYS A 18 -2.54 -10.12 3.48
CA LYS A 18 -2.26 -10.24 2.05
C LYS A 18 -1.40 -9.08 1.59
N GLU A 19 -0.24 -9.37 1.00
CA GLU A 19 0.50 -8.37 0.24
C GLU A 19 -0.25 -8.02 -1.04
N ILE A 20 -0.52 -6.74 -1.22
CA ILE A 20 -1.22 -6.19 -2.39
C ILE A 20 -0.33 -5.27 -3.22
N PHE A 21 0.88 -4.98 -2.75
CA PHE A 21 1.86 -4.20 -3.47
C PHE A 21 3.27 -4.51 -2.98
N SER A 22 4.22 -4.57 -3.92
CA SER A 22 5.64 -4.56 -3.63
C SER A 22 6.44 -3.78 -4.67
N LEU A 23 7.50 -3.13 -4.18
CA LEU A 23 8.48 -2.37 -4.97
C LEU A 23 9.86 -2.49 -4.31
N THR A 24 10.84 -3.01 -5.04
CA THR A 24 12.20 -3.27 -4.55
C THR A 24 13.19 -2.34 -5.24
N SER A 25 13.96 -1.57 -4.48
CA SER A 25 15.04 -0.73 -5.03
C SER A 25 16.23 -1.56 -5.49
N LYS A 26 16.78 -1.20 -6.65
CA LYS A 26 18.00 -1.80 -7.22
C LYS A 26 19.13 -0.77 -7.27
N GLU A 27 20.35 -1.22 -7.59
CA GLU A 27 21.48 -0.30 -7.72
C GLU A 27 21.29 0.69 -8.87
N GLU A 28 20.70 0.26 -9.98
CA GLU A 28 20.49 1.11 -11.15
C GLU A 28 19.27 2.03 -11.00
N GLU A 29 18.30 1.64 -10.16
CA GLU A 29 17.05 2.36 -9.94
C GLU A 29 16.66 2.31 -8.46
N LYS A 30 16.96 3.38 -7.72
CA LYS A 30 16.44 3.55 -6.37
C LYS A 30 15.11 4.27 -6.42
N TYR A 31 14.19 3.86 -5.56
CA TYR A 31 12.84 4.40 -5.52
C TYR A 31 12.55 5.13 -4.21
N LYS A 32 11.75 6.19 -4.31
CA LYS A 32 11.13 6.88 -3.19
C LYS A 32 9.61 6.82 -3.31
N VAL A 33 8.94 6.28 -2.30
CA VAL A 33 7.47 6.23 -2.23
C VAL A 33 6.97 7.54 -1.63
N ARG A 34 6.03 8.19 -2.32
CA ARG A 34 5.43 9.45 -1.88
C ARG A 34 4.19 9.20 -1.05
N ARG A 35 3.23 8.47 -1.62
CA ARG A 35 1.90 8.26 -1.02
C ARG A 35 1.19 7.06 -1.63
N ILE A 36 0.16 6.60 -0.92
CA ILE A 36 -0.80 5.60 -1.39
C ILE A 36 -2.14 6.31 -1.54
N LEU A 37 -2.80 6.11 -2.69
CA LEU A 37 -4.13 6.65 -2.96
C LEU A 37 -5.13 5.51 -3.01
N ILE A 38 -6.21 5.63 -2.23
CA ILE A 38 -7.28 4.64 -2.13
C ILE A 38 -8.58 5.22 -2.68
N THR A 39 -9.17 4.51 -3.63
CA THR A 39 -10.42 4.89 -4.33
C THR A 39 -11.61 4.04 -3.91
N ASP A 40 -11.39 2.75 -3.62
CA ASP A 40 -12.44 1.85 -3.13
C ASP A 40 -11.92 0.95 -2.01
N ILE A 41 -12.76 0.68 -1.02
CA ILE A 41 -12.60 -0.37 -0.03
C ILE A 41 -13.86 -1.22 -0.09
N LYS A 42 -13.70 -2.50 -0.44
CA LYS A 42 -14.81 -3.39 -0.78
C LYS A 42 -15.06 -4.45 0.29
N ASN A 43 -16.34 -4.80 0.42
CA ASN A 43 -16.89 -5.86 1.25
C ASN A 43 -16.85 -5.61 2.76
N ASN A 44 -15.66 -5.45 3.34
CA ASN A 44 -15.49 -5.43 4.79
C ASN A 44 -14.39 -4.45 5.26
N PRO A 45 -14.44 -3.97 6.51
CA PRO A 45 -13.36 -3.16 7.09
C PRO A 45 -12.02 -3.90 7.14
N LEU A 46 -10.96 -3.18 6.81
CA LEU A 46 -9.60 -3.69 6.74
C LEU A 46 -8.64 -2.88 7.62
N ILE A 47 -7.49 -3.46 7.86
CA ILE A 47 -6.30 -2.83 8.41
C ILE A 47 -5.23 -2.87 7.33
N MET A 48 -4.62 -1.72 7.05
CA MET A 48 -3.45 -1.62 6.20
C MET A 48 -2.17 -1.52 7.03
N GLU A 49 -1.15 -2.25 6.60
CA GLU A 49 0.22 -2.19 7.11
C GLU A 49 1.17 -1.85 5.96
N ILE A 50 2.18 -1.03 6.27
CA ILE A 50 3.15 -0.52 5.32
C ILE A 50 4.54 -0.80 5.86
N TRP A 51 5.37 -1.38 5.00
CA TRP A 51 6.67 -1.91 5.38
C TRP A 51 7.75 -1.45 4.40
N VAL A 52 8.96 -1.25 4.92
CA VAL A 52 10.21 -1.25 4.15
C VAL A 52 11.08 -2.36 4.72
N GLU A 53 11.23 -3.44 3.96
CA GLU A 53 11.87 -4.68 4.41
C GLU A 53 11.23 -5.22 5.70
N ARG A 54 11.95 -5.17 6.83
CA ARG A 54 11.44 -5.58 8.15
C ARG A 54 10.91 -4.42 8.99
N ASP A 55 11.11 -3.19 8.53
CA ASP A 55 10.71 -1.99 9.26
C ASP A 55 9.27 -1.63 8.90
N ARG A 56 8.39 -1.70 9.90
CA ARG A 56 7.00 -1.28 9.76
C ARG A 56 6.91 0.23 9.91
N ILE A 57 6.62 0.92 8.83
CA ILE A 57 6.57 2.40 8.79
C ILE A 57 5.15 2.96 8.84
N GLY A 58 4.14 2.13 8.60
CA GLY A 58 2.73 2.45 8.81
C GLY A 58 2.01 1.24 9.39
N GLU A 59 1.37 1.41 10.54
CA GLU A 59 0.70 0.32 11.25
C GLU A 59 -0.75 0.69 11.59
N ASN A 60 -1.63 -0.33 11.58
CA ASN A 60 -3.01 -0.21 12.05
C ASN A 60 -3.79 0.91 11.37
N ILE A 61 -3.53 1.17 10.09
CA ILE A 61 -4.26 2.19 9.33
C ILE A 61 -5.65 1.62 9.03
N PRO A 62 -6.74 2.13 9.63
CA PRO A 62 -8.06 1.54 9.48
C PRO A 62 -8.64 1.93 8.12
N LEU A 63 -9.18 0.98 7.38
CA LEU A 63 -9.85 1.19 6.10
C LEU A 63 -11.30 0.74 6.21
N GLU A 64 -12.22 1.70 6.20
CA GLU A 64 -13.65 1.42 6.26
C GLU A 64 -14.24 1.25 4.85
N PRO A 65 -15.20 0.34 4.64
CA PRO A 65 -15.85 0.16 3.35
C PRO A 65 -16.43 1.47 2.82
N ALA A 66 -15.94 1.87 1.67
CA ALA A 66 -16.38 3.06 0.97
C ALA A 66 -16.06 2.85 -0.51
N GLY A 67 -17.05 3.03 -1.37
CA GLY A 67 -16.90 2.98 -2.82
C GLY A 67 -16.91 4.38 -3.41
N ASP A 68 -16.25 4.53 -4.56
CA ASP A 68 -16.18 5.78 -5.33
C ASP A 68 -15.73 6.97 -4.48
N LEU A 69 -14.67 6.78 -3.68
CA LEU A 69 -14.12 7.83 -2.82
C LEU A 69 -13.65 9.03 -3.67
N ALA A 70 -14.37 10.14 -3.54
CA ALA A 70 -14.02 11.44 -4.12
C ALA A 70 -14.20 12.54 -3.06
N PRO A 71 -13.12 13.19 -2.57
CA PRO A 71 -11.72 12.96 -2.95
C PRO A 71 -11.21 11.59 -2.48
N GLU A 72 -10.19 11.07 -3.17
CA GLU A 72 -9.54 9.82 -2.80
C GLU A 72 -8.94 9.92 -1.39
N ARG A 73 -8.89 8.80 -0.68
CA ARG A 73 -8.18 8.75 0.58
C ARG A 73 -6.68 8.67 0.31
N VAL A 74 -5.95 9.66 0.79
CA VAL A 74 -4.49 9.76 0.66
C VAL A 74 -3.82 9.31 1.95
N ILE A 75 -2.80 8.48 1.82
CA ILE A 75 -1.90 8.08 2.90
C ILE A 75 -0.50 8.56 2.53
N ASP A 76 -0.02 9.60 3.19
CA ASP A 76 1.33 10.14 2.96
C ASP A 76 2.39 9.27 3.61
N ILE A 77 3.47 8.97 2.87
CA ILE A 77 4.53 8.05 3.27
C ILE A 77 5.89 8.75 3.31
N ASP A 78 6.24 9.43 2.23
CA ASP A 78 7.55 10.09 2.01
C ASP A 78 8.77 9.25 2.45
N ALA A 79 8.85 8.00 2.01
CA ALA A 79 9.91 7.06 2.39
C ALA A 79 10.81 6.66 1.20
N GLU A 80 12.12 6.78 1.38
CA GLU A 80 13.10 6.21 0.46
C GLU A 80 13.30 4.72 0.74
N ILE A 81 13.39 3.92 -0.32
CA ILE A 81 13.62 2.48 -0.22
C ILE A 81 15.12 2.23 -0.42
N PRO A 82 15.85 1.76 0.61
CA PRO A 82 17.26 1.43 0.48
C PRO A 82 17.51 0.38 -0.62
N VAL A 83 18.69 0.40 -1.23
CA VAL A 83 19.07 -0.59 -2.25
C VAL A 83 18.98 -2.00 -1.67
N GLY A 84 18.32 -2.91 -2.40
CA GLY A 84 18.10 -4.29 -1.97
C GLY A 84 16.92 -4.46 -1.01
N HIS A 85 16.29 -3.38 -0.52
CA HIS A 85 15.12 -3.45 0.34
C HIS A 85 13.82 -3.37 -0.48
N THR A 86 12.75 -3.93 0.09
CA THR A 86 11.42 -3.94 -0.54
C THR A 86 10.41 -3.14 0.25
N PHE A 87 9.79 -2.14 -0.37
CA PHE A 87 8.56 -1.55 0.13
C PHE A 87 7.39 -2.48 -0.15
N SER A 88 6.52 -2.73 0.84
CA SER A 88 5.31 -3.52 0.66
C SER A 88 4.10 -2.93 1.38
N VAL A 89 2.92 -3.16 0.80
CA VAL A 89 1.62 -2.81 1.39
C VAL A 89 0.87 -4.10 1.62
N LYS A 90 0.39 -4.29 2.85
CA LYS A 90 -0.39 -5.46 3.24
C LYS A 90 -1.75 -5.03 3.78
N ILE A 91 -2.77 -5.84 3.52
CA ILE A 91 -4.11 -5.67 4.07
C ILE A 91 -4.54 -6.91 4.84
N LYS A 92 -5.22 -6.69 5.96
CA LYS A 92 -5.82 -7.71 6.85
C LYS A 92 -7.25 -7.35 7.16
N PRO A 93 -8.15 -8.31 7.38
CA PRO A 93 -9.48 -8.00 7.87
C PRO A 93 -9.41 -7.52 9.33
N GLN A 94 -10.27 -6.56 9.70
CA GLN A 94 -10.38 -6.13 11.11
C GLN A 94 -10.93 -7.24 12.02
N SER A 95 -11.64 -8.21 11.45
CA SER A 95 -12.17 -9.39 12.14
C SER A 95 -11.93 -10.62 11.28
N SER A 96 -11.40 -11.69 11.86
CA SER A 96 -11.15 -12.95 11.15
C SER A 96 -12.42 -13.46 10.46
N GLY A 97 -12.26 -13.91 9.21
CA GLY A 97 -13.39 -14.33 8.37
C GLY A 97 -14.07 -13.21 7.57
N ASN A 98 -13.76 -11.93 7.81
CA ASN A 98 -14.37 -10.79 7.11
C ASN A 98 -13.44 -10.20 6.05
N GLN A 99 -13.11 -10.97 5.02
CA GLN A 99 -12.16 -10.52 4.00
C GLN A 99 -12.72 -9.40 3.14
N GLY A 100 -11.84 -8.50 2.72
CA GLY A 100 -12.16 -7.38 1.83
C GLY A 100 -11.02 -7.11 0.86
N SER A 101 -11.21 -6.16 -0.04
CA SER A 101 -10.17 -5.73 -0.98
C SER A 101 -10.14 -4.22 -1.12
N VAL A 102 -9.03 -3.72 -1.65
CA VAL A 102 -8.78 -2.29 -1.80
C VAL A 102 -8.44 -2.00 -3.26
N ARG A 103 -8.91 -0.86 -3.78
CA ARG A 103 -8.47 -0.31 -5.06
C ARG A 103 -7.79 1.02 -4.84
N GLY A 104 -6.77 1.24 -5.66
CA GLY A 104 -5.87 2.37 -5.48
C GLY A 104 -4.56 2.15 -6.22
N TRP A 105 -3.62 3.04 -5.97
CA TRP A 105 -2.27 2.96 -6.49
C TRP A 105 -1.26 3.56 -5.51
N VAL A 106 0.00 3.19 -5.71
CA VAL A 106 1.15 3.78 -5.04
C VAL A 106 1.80 4.79 -6.00
N GLU A 107 2.04 5.99 -5.50
CA GLU A 107 2.83 7.02 -6.14
C GLU A 107 4.29 6.94 -5.67
N TYR A 108 5.21 6.84 -6.62
CA TYR A 108 6.64 6.77 -6.35
C TYR A 108 7.44 7.49 -7.43
N GLU A 109 8.71 7.74 -7.14
CA GLU A 109 9.67 8.35 -8.06
C GLU A 109 10.97 7.56 -8.06
N ILE A 110 11.74 7.71 -9.15
CA ILE A 110 13.09 7.16 -9.27
C ILE A 110 14.07 8.25 -8.83
N VAL A 111 14.85 7.97 -7.79
CA VAL A 111 15.88 8.84 -7.22
C VAL A 111 17.24 8.19 -7.49
N GLY A 112 17.96 8.70 -8.50
CA GLY A 112 19.28 8.17 -8.90
C GLY A 112 20.33 8.33 -7.79
#